data_AF-A0A3S5CQJ9-F1
#
_entry.id   AF-A0A3S5CQJ9-F1
#
_cell.length_a   1.000
_cell.length_b   1.000
_cell.length_c   1.000
_cell.angle_alpha   90.00
_cell.angle_beta   90.00
_cell.angle_gamma   90.00
#
_symmetry.space_group_name_H-M   'P 1'
#
loop_
_entity.id
_entity.type
_entity.pdbx_description
1 polymer ?
#
loop_
_entity_poly.entity_id
_entity_poly.type
_entity_poly.pdbx_seq_one_letter_code
_entity_poly.pdbx_strand_id
1 'polypeptide(L)'
;MAKRTDDAVETSGNVPRPRAYGNWFPGCKPLVQQAMVKIMKANPALYVLRERIRKALQLYSSEPTEPYLSSQNYNELFSNQIIWFVDDTNVYRVTIHKTFEGNLTTKPINGAIFIFNPRTGQLFLKIIHTSVWAGQKRLGQLAKWKTAEEVAALIRSLPVEEQPKQIIVTRKGMLDPLEVHLLDFPNIVIKGSELQLPFQACLKVEKFGDLILKATEPQMVLFNLYDDWLKTISSYTAFSRLILILRALHVNNDRAKIVLKPDKTTITEPHHIWPSLSPEEWINVEYQLKDLILADYGKKNNYFVMFCNLLTKIPSFLSVNVASLTQSEIRDIILGMEISAPSQQRQQIAEIEKQAKEQSQLTAMTTRTVNKHGDEIISTTTSNYETLHFSSKTEWRVRAISATNMHLRTNNIYVSSDEVKESGYTYILPKNILKKFITISDLRAQVGSL
;
A
#
# COMPACT_ATOMS: atom_id res chain seq x y z
N MET A 1 9.93 -62.89 -31.85
CA MET A 1 8.71 -62.56 -32.62
C MET A 1 7.84 -61.65 -31.75
N ALA A 2 8.16 -60.36 -31.65
CA ALA A 2 7.46 -59.43 -30.77
C ALA A 2 6.30 -58.77 -31.53
N LYS A 3 5.07 -59.09 -31.14
CA LYS A 3 3.84 -58.54 -31.73
C LYS A 3 3.79 -57.03 -31.50
N ARG A 4 3.65 -56.30 -32.61
CA ARG A 4 3.37 -54.87 -32.70
C ARG A 4 1.86 -54.70 -32.46
N THR A 5 1.47 -54.06 -31.37
CA THR A 5 0.08 -53.64 -31.14
C THR A 5 0.04 -52.12 -31.03
N ASP A 6 -0.30 -51.50 -32.16
CA ASP A 6 -0.71 -50.10 -32.26
C ASP A 6 -2.22 -50.04 -31.97
N ASP A 7 -2.59 -50.09 -30.69
CA ASP A 7 -3.98 -49.85 -30.29
C ASP A 7 -4.20 -48.35 -30.05
N ALA A 8 -4.61 -47.66 -31.12
CA ALA A 8 -5.11 -46.30 -31.05
C ALA A 8 -6.57 -46.32 -30.59
N VAL A 9 -6.78 -46.18 -29.27
CA VAL A 9 -8.12 -45.89 -28.73
C VAL A 9 -8.44 -44.41 -28.94
N GLU A 10 -9.48 -44.18 -29.72
CA GLU A 10 -10.07 -42.89 -30.03
C GLU A 10 -10.94 -42.44 -28.85
N THR A 11 -10.48 -41.45 -28.08
CA THR A 11 -11.32 -40.69 -27.15
C THR A 11 -11.07 -39.20 -27.34
N SER A 12 -12.17 -38.48 -27.43
CA SER A 12 -12.34 -37.04 -27.67
C SER A 12 -11.52 -36.15 -26.72
N GLY A 13 -10.88 -35.13 -27.28
CA GLY A 13 -10.28 -34.01 -26.54
C GLY A 13 -8.93 -33.56 -27.10
N ASN A 14 -8.87 -32.31 -27.59
CA ASN A 14 -7.71 -31.59 -28.17
C ASN A 14 -6.53 -31.39 -27.18
N VAL A 15 -5.93 -32.46 -26.69
CA VAL A 15 -4.66 -32.41 -25.94
C VAL A 15 -3.59 -33.12 -26.77
N PRO A 16 -2.46 -32.47 -27.12
CA PRO A 16 -1.38 -33.12 -27.85
C PRO A 16 -0.91 -34.37 -27.08
N ARG A 17 -0.94 -35.55 -27.72
CA ARG A 17 -0.61 -36.82 -27.07
C ARG A 17 0.89 -37.09 -27.14
N PRO A 18 1.60 -37.15 -26.00
CA PRO A 18 3.00 -37.57 -25.98
C PRO A 18 3.10 -39.05 -26.36
N ARG A 19 4.07 -39.40 -27.22
CA ARG A 19 4.41 -40.79 -27.56
C ARG A 19 5.73 -41.16 -26.89
N ALA A 20 5.82 -42.37 -26.35
CA ALA A 20 7.04 -42.89 -25.73
C ALA A 20 7.45 -44.20 -26.43
N TYR A 21 8.76 -44.38 -26.66
CA TYR A 21 9.35 -45.57 -27.27
C TYR A 21 10.50 -46.06 -26.37
N GLY A 22 10.57 -47.37 -26.14
CA GLY A 22 11.59 -47.96 -25.27
C GLY A 22 11.23 -49.36 -24.79
N ASN A 23 12.05 -49.89 -23.89
CA ASN A 23 11.80 -51.18 -23.24
C ASN A 23 10.80 -51.00 -22.09
N TRP A 24 9.82 -51.90 -22.00
CA TRP A 24 8.76 -51.87 -20.99
C TRP A 24 8.76 -53.15 -20.19
N PHE A 25 8.84 -53.05 -18.86
CA PHE A 25 8.54 -54.17 -17.97
C PHE A 25 7.02 -54.22 -17.69
N PRO A 26 6.48 -55.39 -17.28
CA PRO A 26 5.05 -55.53 -16.97
C PRO A 26 4.55 -54.46 -15.99
N GLY A 27 3.42 -53.82 -16.29
CA GLY A 27 2.84 -52.74 -15.48
C GLY A 27 3.39 -51.33 -15.75
N CYS A 28 4.56 -51.19 -16.39
CA CYS A 28 5.16 -49.88 -16.69
C CYS A 28 4.36 -49.11 -17.75
N LYS A 29 3.89 -49.78 -18.81
CA LYS A 29 3.16 -49.13 -19.90
C LYS A 29 1.83 -48.47 -19.44
N PRO A 30 0.94 -49.14 -18.68
CA PRO A 30 -0.25 -48.51 -18.12
C PRO A 30 0.07 -47.34 -17.17
N LEU A 31 1.10 -47.48 -16.34
CA LEU A 31 1.54 -46.43 -15.42
C LEU A 31 1.96 -45.17 -16.19
N VAL A 32 2.83 -45.30 -17.19
CA VAL A 32 3.31 -44.16 -17.97
C VAL A 32 2.19 -43.53 -18.79
N GLN A 33 1.25 -44.33 -19.32
CA GLN A 33 0.07 -43.78 -20.01
C GLN A 33 -0.76 -42.88 -19.09
N GLN A 34 -1.09 -43.35 -17.88
CA GLN A 34 -1.86 -42.56 -16.91
C GLN A 34 -1.07 -41.34 -16.42
N ALA A 35 0.22 -41.52 -16.12
CA ALA A 35 1.09 -40.44 -15.65
C ALA A 35 1.24 -39.34 -16.71
N MET A 36 1.47 -39.69 -17.98
CA MET A 36 1.61 -38.71 -19.05
C MET A 36 0.32 -37.94 -19.32
N VAL A 37 -0.85 -38.58 -19.25
CA VAL A 37 -2.14 -37.86 -19.34
C VAL A 37 -2.25 -36.83 -18.21
N LYS A 38 -1.85 -37.18 -16.99
CA LYS A 38 -1.88 -36.27 -15.83
C LYS A 38 -0.86 -35.15 -15.95
N ILE A 39 0.38 -35.44 -16.35
CA ILE A 39 1.45 -34.45 -16.59
C ILE A 39 1.02 -33.46 -17.68
N MET A 40 0.51 -33.95 -18.81
CA MET A 40 0.07 -33.07 -19.89
C MET A 40 -1.10 -32.18 -19.49
N LYS A 41 -1.95 -32.58 -18.55
CA LYS A 41 -3.06 -31.72 -18.09
C LYS A 41 -2.61 -30.72 -17.02
N ALA A 42 -1.84 -31.17 -16.02
CA ALA A 42 -1.63 -30.43 -14.77
C ALA A 42 -0.21 -29.89 -14.54
N ASN A 43 0.73 -30.05 -15.47
CA ASN A 43 2.09 -29.53 -15.30
C ASN A 43 2.13 -27.98 -15.37
N PRO A 44 2.63 -27.28 -14.34
CA PRO A 44 2.68 -25.81 -14.32
C PRO A 44 3.55 -25.19 -15.42
N ALA A 45 4.68 -25.81 -15.79
CA ALA A 45 5.54 -25.29 -16.84
C ALA A 45 4.86 -25.37 -18.23
N LEU A 46 4.12 -26.45 -18.49
CA LEU A 46 3.31 -26.56 -19.71
C LEU A 46 2.13 -25.57 -19.68
N TYR A 47 1.55 -25.29 -18.52
CA TYR A 47 0.53 -24.25 -18.35
C TYR A 47 1.08 -22.87 -18.72
N VAL A 48 2.22 -22.47 -18.15
CA VAL A 48 2.90 -21.20 -18.47
C VAL A 48 3.22 -21.10 -19.97
N LEU A 49 3.67 -22.19 -20.60
CA LEU A 49 3.92 -22.22 -22.04
C LEU A 49 2.63 -21.96 -22.85
N ARG A 50 1.52 -22.63 -22.51
CA ARG A 50 0.22 -22.43 -23.19
C ARG A 50 -0.28 -21.00 -23.02
N GLU A 51 -0.21 -20.45 -21.81
CA GLU A 51 -0.63 -19.08 -21.52
C GLU A 51 0.19 -18.05 -22.31
N ARG A 52 1.51 -18.25 -22.42
CA ARG A 52 2.34 -17.39 -23.27
C ARG A 52 1.96 -17.47 -24.74
N ILE A 53 1.68 -18.67 -25.25
CA ILE A 53 1.21 -18.87 -26.63
C ILE A 53 -0.16 -18.20 -26.83
N ARG A 54 -1.12 -18.38 -25.91
CA ARG A 54 -2.44 -17.74 -25.94
C ARG A 54 -2.33 -16.21 -25.96
N LYS A 55 -1.54 -15.63 -25.05
CA LYS A 55 -1.26 -14.18 -25.00
C LYS A 55 -0.62 -13.68 -26.30
N ALA A 56 0.36 -14.40 -26.84
CA ALA A 56 1.02 -14.03 -28.11
C ALA A 56 0.06 -14.08 -29.31
N LEU A 57 -0.89 -15.02 -29.30
CA LEU A 57 -1.95 -15.17 -30.31
C LEU A 57 -3.20 -14.33 -30.01
N GLN A 58 -3.22 -13.58 -28.89
CA GLN A 58 -4.37 -12.80 -28.42
C GLN A 58 -5.66 -13.62 -28.25
N LEU A 59 -5.53 -14.88 -27.86
CA LEU A 59 -6.66 -15.76 -27.58
C LEU A 59 -7.08 -15.62 -26.12
N TYR A 60 -8.30 -15.14 -25.89
CA TYR A 60 -8.88 -15.02 -24.55
C TYR A 60 -9.95 -16.09 -24.37
N SER A 61 -9.86 -16.85 -23.28
CA SER A 61 -10.87 -17.83 -22.86
C SER A 61 -11.27 -17.53 -21.42
N SER A 62 -12.58 -17.63 -21.12
CA SER A 62 -13.11 -17.53 -19.77
C SER A 62 -12.87 -18.83 -19.00
N GLU A 63 -11.60 -19.18 -18.77
CA GLU A 63 -11.26 -20.27 -17.85
C GLU A 63 -11.53 -19.81 -16.41
N PRO A 64 -12.04 -20.70 -15.52
CA PRO A 64 -12.24 -20.37 -14.12
C PRO A 64 -10.87 -20.13 -13.48
N THR A 65 -10.54 -18.86 -13.25
CA THR A 65 -9.33 -18.44 -12.54
C THR A 65 -9.61 -18.40 -11.06
N GLU A 66 -8.59 -18.63 -10.24
CA GLU A 66 -8.74 -18.43 -8.80
C GLU A 66 -9.12 -16.97 -8.51
N PRO A 67 -10.12 -16.74 -7.63
CA PRO A 67 -10.56 -15.40 -7.33
C PRO A 67 -9.43 -14.61 -6.67
N TYR A 68 -9.24 -13.37 -7.11
CA TYR A 68 -8.29 -12.45 -6.50
C TYR A 68 -8.68 -12.14 -5.06
N LEU A 69 -7.71 -11.67 -4.26
CA LEU A 69 -8.01 -11.13 -2.95
C LEU A 69 -8.85 -9.86 -3.10
N SER A 70 -10.03 -9.85 -2.48
CA SER A 70 -11.00 -8.76 -2.46
C SER A 70 -11.53 -8.55 -1.03
N SER A 71 -12.43 -7.59 -0.85
CA SER A 71 -13.06 -7.36 0.46
C SER A 71 -13.99 -8.49 0.90
N GLN A 72 -14.42 -9.35 -0.03
CA GLN A 72 -15.34 -10.47 0.25
C GLN A 72 -14.61 -11.69 0.84
N ASN A 73 -13.43 -12.01 0.34
CA ASN A 73 -12.62 -13.16 0.79
C ASN A 73 -11.46 -12.75 1.72
N TYR A 74 -11.44 -11.50 2.19
CA TYR A 74 -10.42 -10.93 3.07
C TYR A 74 -10.13 -11.77 4.34
N ASN A 75 -11.14 -12.49 4.85
CA ASN A 75 -11.01 -13.32 6.04
C ASN A 75 -10.13 -14.58 5.81
N GLU A 76 -9.93 -15.02 4.56
CA GLU A 76 -9.08 -16.17 4.22
C GLU A 76 -7.62 -15.95 4.64
N LEU A 77 -7.18 -14.69 4.72
CA LEU A 77 -5.83 -14.28 5.14
C LEU A 77 -5.45 -14.79 6.53
N PHE A 78 -6.44 -15.07 7.38
CA PHE A 78 -6.24 -15.47 8.78
C PHE A 78 -6.52 -16.95 9.03
N SER A 79 -6.57 -17.75 7.96
CA SER A 79 -6.66 -19.20 8.07
C SER A 79 -5.38 -19.83 8.65
N ASN A 80 -5.44 -21.14 8.91
CA ASN A 80 -4.26 -21.89 9.38
C ASN A 80 -3.16 -22.04 8.32
N GLN A 81 -3.40 -21.64 7.07
CA GLN A 81 -2.39 -21.67 6.03
C GLN A 81 -1.38 -20.52 6.19
N ILE A 82 -0.12 -20.77 5.82
CA ILE A 82 0.90 -19.72 5.75
C ILE A 82 0.71 -18.97 4.45
N ILE A 83 0.36 -17.69 4.56
CA ILE A 83 0.10 -16.79 3.44
C ILE A 83 1.12 -15.66 3.49
N TRP A 84 1.73 -15.34 2.35
CA TRP A 84 2.63 -14.20 2.24
C TRP A 84 2.09 -13.16 1.26
N PHE A 85 2.15 -11.89 1.65
CA PHE A 85 2.08 -10.77 0.73
C PHE A 85 3.46 -10.48 0.16
N VAL A 86 3.54 -10.25 -1.15
CA VAL A 86 4.75 -9.76 -1.81
C VAL A 86 4.43 -8.40 -2.45
N ASP A 87 5.12 -7.36 -1.98
CA ASP A 87 5.05 -6.01 -2.56
C ASP A 87 6.41 -5.63 -3.16
N ASP A 88 6.41 -5.38 -4.47
CA ASP A 88 7.59 -5.00 -5.25
C ASP A 88 7.65 -3.48 -5.53
N THR A 89 6.75 -2.69 -4.90
CA THR A 89 6.62 -1.25 -5.14
C THR A 89 7.92 -0.47 -4.90
N ASN A 90 8.66 -0.84 -3.86
CA ASN A 90 9.87 -0.14 -3.44
C ASN A 90 11.18 -0.86 -3.81
N VAL A 91 11.14 -1.81 -4.76
CA VAL A 91 12.33 -2.58 -5.17
C VAL A 91 13.26 -1.74 -6.03
N TYR A 92 12.73 -1.09 -7.06
CA TYR A 92 13.50 -0.19 -7.92
C TYR A 92 13.04 1.25 -7.70
N ARG A 93 13.87 2.02 -7.01
CA ARG A 93 13.61 3.40 -6.62
C ARG A 93 14.64 4.31 -7.27
N VAL A 94 14.21 5.49 -7.70
CA VAL A 94 15.07 6.47 -8.34
C VAL A 94 14.88 7.85 -7.75
N THR A 95 15.95 8.63 -7.70
CA THR A 95 15.89 10.08 -7.54
C THR A 95 15.99 10.74 -8.91
N ILE A 96 15.01 11.60 -9.21
CA ILE A 96 14.94 12.31 -10.48
C ILE A 96 15.68 13.63 -10.34
N HIS A 97 16.55 13.92 -11.30
CA HIS A 97 17.28 15.17 -11.41
C HIS A 97 17.02 15.77 -12.80
N LYS A 98 16.38 16.94 -12.84
CA LYS A 98 16.23 17.71 -14.07
C LYS A 98 17.53 18.46 -14.34
N THR A 99 18.13 18.24 -15.49
CA THR A 99 19.31 19.00 -15.94
C THR A 99 18.88 20.37 -16.43
N PHE A 100 19.86 21.27 -16.59
CA PHE A 100 19.63 22.62 -17.09
C PHE A 100 18.95 22.63 -18.48
N GLU A 101 19.36 21.72 -19.36
CA GLU A 101 18.82 21.53 -20.72
C GLU A 101 17.37 21.01 -20.73
N GLY A 102 16.77 20.77 -19.57
CA GLY A 102 15.42 20.22 -19.44
C GLY A 102 15.35 18.70 -19.42
N ASN A 103 16.46 18.00 -19.60
CA ASN A 103 16.51 16.54 -19.60
C ASN A 103 16.29 15.98 -18.19
N LEU A 104 15.46 14.95 -18.06
CA LEU A 104 15.24 14.24 -16.79
C LEU A 104 16.21 13.07 -16.68
N THR A 105 17.17 13.16 -15.76
CA THR A 105 18.09 12.06 -15.43
C THR A 105 17.63 11.36 -14.15
N THR A 106 17.82 10.04 -14.08
CA THR A 106 17.41 9.25 -12.90
C THR A 106 18.62 8.55 -12.31
N LYS A 107 18.74 8.58 -10.98
CA LYS A 107 19.78 7.84 -10.24
C LYS A 107 19.11 6.80 -9.35
N PRO A 108 19.49 5.52 -9.45
CA PRO A 108 18.93 4.50 -8.58
C PRO A 108 19.38 4.69 -7.14
N ILE A 109 18.50 4.39 -6.20
CA ILE A 109 18.79 4.32 -4.77
C ILE A 109 18.47 2.92 -4.25
N ASN A 110 18.89 2.61 -3.03
CA ASN A 110 18.55 1.34 -2.40
C ASN A 110 17.03 1.15 -2.32
N GLY A 111 16.60 -0.06 -2.64
CA GLY A 111 15.23 -0.51 -2.55
C GLY A 111 15.07 -1.67 -1.58
N ALA A 112 13.84 -2.14 -1.45
CA ALA A 112 13.55 -3.33 -0.66
C ALA A 112 12.37 -4.10 -1.25
N ILE A 113 12.45 -5.43 -1.16
CA ILE A 113 11.33 -6.33 -1.35
C ILE A 113 10.65 -6.49 0.02
N PHE A 114 9.33 -6.36 0.03
CA PHE A 114 8.52 -6.51 1.22
C PHE A 114 7.74 -7.82 1.15
N ILE A 115 8.08 -8.79 1.99
CA ILE A 115 7.42 -10.08 2.09
C ILE A 115 6.81 -10.22 3.48
N PHE A 116 5.50 -10.32 3.59
CA PHE A 116 4.80 -10.16 4.86
C PHE A 116 3.76 -11.24 5.13
N ASN A 117 3.78 -11.82 6.33
CA ASN A 117 2.78 -12.76 6.81
C ASN A 117 1.70 -12.03 7.63
N PRO A 118 0.45 -11.91 7.12
CA PRO A 118 -0.62 -11.17 7.80
C PRO A 118 -1.17 -11.86 9.04
N ARG A 119 -0.86 -13.14 9.27
CA ARG A 119 -1.30 -13.83 10.49
C ARG A 119 -0.35 -13.58 11.65
N THR A 120 0.96 -13.68 11.39
CA THR A 120 1.99 -13.61 12.44
C THR A 120 2.58 -12.21 12.59
N GLY A 121 2.44 -11.34 11.59
CA GLY A 121 3.09 -10.03 11.56
C GLY A 121 4.54 -10.08 11.07
N GLN A 122 5.06 -11.27 10.75
CA GLN A 122 6.45 -11.44 10.32
C GLN A 122 6.68 -10.78 8.95
N LEU A 123 7.69 -9.92 8.90
CA LEU A 123 8.17 -9.24 7.70
C LEU A 123 9.59 -9.73 7.39
N PHE A 124 9.75 -10.28 6.19
CA PHE A 124 11.05 -10.49 5.56
C PHE A 124 11.32 -9.29 4.64
N LEU A 125 12.19 -8.39 5.09
CA LEU A 125 12.58 -7.20 4.35
C LEU A 125 13.93 -7.46 3.66
N LYS A 126 13.90 -7.78 2.36
CA LYS A 126 15.13 -7.95 1.57
C LYS A 126 15.56 -6.62 1.01
N ILE A 127 16.70 -6.11 1.47
CA ILE A 127 17.30 -4.88 0.94
C ILE A 127 17.99 -5.20 -0.39
N ILE A 128 17.67 -4.42 -1.42
CA ILE A 128 18.28 -4.47 -2.75
C ILE A 128 19.19 -3.26 -2.90
N HIS A 129 20.49 -3.51 -2.86
CA HIS A 129 21.52 -2.49 -2.99
C HIS A 129 21.65 -2.00 -4.44
N THR A 130 22.08 -0.75 -4.63
CA THR A 130 22.26 -0.14 -5.96
C THR A 130 23.19 -0.91 -6.90
N SER A 131 24.13 -1.70 -6.37
CA SER A 131 25.04 -2.54 -7.16
C SER A 131 24.31 -3.54 -8.06
N VAL A 132 23.11 -3.99 -7.69
CA VAL A 132 22.29 -4.91 -8.50
C VAL A 132 21.88 -4.29 -9.84
N TRP A 133 21.79 -2.96 -9.90
CA TRP A 133 21.38 -2.23 -11.10
C TRP A 133 22.56 -1.84 -12.00
N ALA A 134 23.79 -2.02 -11.54
CA ALA A 134 24.99 -1.58 -12.26
C ALA A 134 25.16 -2.36 -13.58
N GLY A 135 25.34 -1.62 -14.68
CA GLY A 135 25.53 -2.21 -16.02
C GLY A 135 24.27 -2.82 -16.65
N GLN A 136 23.11 -2.73 -15.99
CA GLN A 136 21.87 -3.34 -16.45
C GLN A 136 20.99 -2.35 -17.23
N LYS A 137 20.20 -2.88 -18.16
CA LYS A 137 19.18 -2.12 -18.92
C LYS A 137 17.77 -2.64 -18.59
N ARG A 138 16.74 -1.85 -18.90
CA ARG A 138 15.33 -2.19 -18.65
C ARG A 138 15.05 -2.54 -17.17
N LEU A 139 15.56 -1.70 -16.28
CA LEU A 139 15.55 -1.90 -14.82
C LEU A 139 14.15 -2.14 -14.23
N GLY A 140 13.10 -1.53 -14.81
CA GLY A 140 11.72 -1.76 -14.36
C GLY A 140 11.23 -3.20 -14.59
N GLN A 141 11.69 -3.88 -15.64
CA GLN A 141 11.41 -5.30 -15.84
C GLN A 141 12.30 -6.14 -14.94
N LEU A 142 13.61 -5.84 -14.91
CA LEU A 142 14.58 -6.56 -14.08
C LEU A 142 14.19 -6.59 -12.60
N ALA A 143 13.63 -5.49 -12.06
CA ALA A 143 13.18 -5.42 -10.68
C ALA A 143 12.14 -6.50 -10.33
N LYS A 144 11.21 -6.78 -11.23
CA LYS A 144 10.17 -7.81 -11.03
C LYS A 144 10.76 -9.22 -11.02
N TRP A 145 11.65 -9.50 -11.98
CA TRP A 145 12.34 -10.79 -12.06
C TRP A 145 13.26 -11.01 -10.86
N LYS A 146 14.03 -9.99 -10.47
CA LYS A 146 14.88 -10.06 -9.28
C LYS A 146 14.06 -10.26 -8.01
N THR A 147 12.88 -9.65 -7.93
CA THR A 147 11.96 -9.88 -6.80
C THR A 147 11.51 -11.33 -6.74
N ALA A 148 11.08 -11.90 -7.87
CA ALA A 148 10.65 -13.30 -7.93
C ALA A 148 11.79 -14.29 -7.61
N GLU A 149 13.01 -14.00 -8.07
CA GLU A 149 14.22 -14.76 -7.74
C GLU A 149 14.48 -14.78 -6.23
N GLU A 150 14.49 -13.61 -5.58
CA GLU A 150 14.77 -13.50 -4.14
C GLU A 150 13.64 -14.13 -3.29
N VAL A 151 12.38 -14.01 -3.72
CA VAL A 151 11.24 -14.70 -3.07
C VAL A 151 11.42 -16.22 -3.17
N ALA A 152 11.74 -16.75 -4.35
CA ALA A 152 11.98 -18.18 -4.53
C ALA A 152 13.20 -18.67 -3.73
N ALA A 153 14.27 -17.88 -3.64
CA ALA A 153 15.43 -18.18 -2.81
C ALA A 153 15.08 -18.22 -1.31
N LEU A 154 14.25 -17.29 -0.84
CA LEU A 154 13.75 -17.30 0.54
C LEU A 154 12.93 -18.56 0.83
N ILE A 155 12.02 -18.97 -0.06
CA ILE A 155 11.23 -20.19 0.11
C ILE A 155 12.12 -21.42 0.18
N ARG A 156 13.16 -21.52 -0.67
CA ARG A 156 14.16 -22.60 -0.63
C ARG A 156 14.95 -22.65 0.68
N SER A 157 15.13 -21.51 1.34
CA SER A 157 15.87 -21.43 2.61
C SER A 157 15.05 -21.88 3.83
N LEU A 158 13.72 -21.97 3.69
CA LEU A 158 12.82 -22.37 4.78
C LEU A 158 12.52 -23.87 4.74
N PRO A 159 12.34 -24.51 5.91
CA PRO A 159 11.85 -25.88 5.99
C PRO A 159 10.42 -25.98 5.44
N VAL A 160 10.03 -27.17 4.96
CA VAL A 160 8.77 -27.39 4.21
C VAL A 160 7.52 -27.04 5.03
N GLU A 161 7.62 -27.11 6.36
CA GLU A 161 6.58 -26.76 7.32
C GLU A 161 6.32 -25.24 7.39
N GLU A 162 7.35 -24.43 7.15
CA GLU A 162 7.28 -22.97 7.20
C GLU A 162 7.06 -22.33 5.82
N GLN A 163 7.11 -23.13 4.75
CA GLN A 163 6.89 -22.65 3.39
C GLN A 163 5.43 -22.18 3.22
N PRO A 164 5.21 -21.05 2.52
CA PRO A 164 3.87 -20.53 2.28
C PRO A 164 3.08 -21.50 1.41
N LYS A 165 1.79 -21.66 1.69
CA LYS A 165 0.85 -22.35 0.80
C LYS A 165 0.28 -21.40 -0.25
N GLN A 166 0.28 -20.11 0.05
CA GLN A 166 -0.24 -19.08 -0.84
C GLN A 166 0.62 -17.82 -0.80
N ILE A 167 0.87 -17.25 -1.98
CA ILE A 167 1.55 -15.97 -2.16
C ILE A 167 0.58 -15.03 -2.86
N ILE A 168 0.35 -13.88 -2.24
CA ILE A 168 -0.52 -12.82 -2.75
C ILE A 168 0.35 -11.66 -3.21
N VAL A 169 0.27 -11.32 -4.50
CA VAL A 169 0.99 -10.17 -5.05
C VAL A 169 0.12 -8.91 -5.04
N THR A 170 0.71 -7.79 -4.64
CA THR A 170 0.02 -6.48 -4.68
C THR A 170 -0.14 -5.95 -6.11
N ARG A 171 0.77 -6.29 -7.02
CA ARG A 171 0.77 -5.79 -8.41
C ARG A 171 0.73 -6.93 -9.41
N LYS A 172 -0.19 -6.85 -10.39
CA LYS A 172 -0.39 -7.88 -11.43
C LYS A 172 0.89 -8.22 -12.21
N GLY A 173 1.80 -7.25 -12.36
CA GLY A 173 3.08 -7.45 -13.05
C GLY A 173 4.04 -8.45 -12.38
N MET A 174 3.77 -8.86 -11.14
CA MET A 174 4.55 -9.86 -10.41
C MET A 174 4.06 -11.31 -10.58
N LEU A 175 2.86 -11.52 -11.15
CA LEU A 175 2.31 -12.86 -11.36
C LEU A 175 3.21 -13.68 -12.31
N ASP A 176 3.43 -13.18 -13.54
CA ASP A 176 4.21 -13.91 -14.54
C ASP A 176 5.65 -14.26 -14.08
N PRO A 177 6.44 -13.36 -13.44
CA PRO A 177 7.77 -13.73 -12.93
C PRO A 177 7.74 -14.77 -11.81
N LEU A 178 6.77 -14.69 -10.88
CA LEU A 178 6.67 -15.66 -9.78
C LEU A 178 6.25 -17.04 -10.28
N GLU A 179 5.31 -17.13 -11.22
CA GLU A 179 4.92 -18.41 -11.82
C GLU A 179 6.11 -19.15 -12.45
N VAL A 180 7.05 -18.41 -13.03
CA VAL A 180 8.26 -18.98 -13.65
C VAL A 180 9.29 -19.40 -12.59
N HIS A 181 9.53 -18.58 -11.57
CA HIS A 181 10.53 -18.87 -10.54
C HIS A 181 10.07 -19.92 -9.51
N LEU A 182 8.75 -20.14 -9.39
CA LEU A 182 8.14 -21.09 -8.45
C LEU A 182 7.68 -22.40 -9.12
N LEU A 183 8.17 -22.72 -10.32
CA LEU A 183 7.90 -24.02 -10.97
C LEU A 183 8.36 -25.21 -10.13
N ASP A 184 9.39 -25.04 -9.31
CA ASP A 184 9.88 -26.05 -8.35
C ASP A 184 8.91 -26.29 -7.18
N PHE A 185 7.95 -25.38 -6.98
CA PHE A 185 7.00 -25.37 -5.86
C PHE A 185 5.55 -25.44 -6.35
N PRO A 186 5.13 -26.56 -6.97
CA PRO A 186 3.81 -26.68 -7.60
C PRO A 186 2.62 -26.60 -6.63
N ASN A 187 2.87 -26.70 -5.32
CA ASN A 187 1.86 -26.65 -4.28
C ASN A 187 1.62 -25.23 -3.73
N ILE A 188 2.39 -24.24 -4.18
CA ILE A 188 2.24 -22.85 -3.76
C ILE A 188 1.30 -22.15 -4.73
N VAL A 189 0.19 -21.64 -4.20
CA VAL A 189 -0.80 -20.89 -4.97
C VAL A 189 -0.35 -19.44 -5.12
N ILE A 190 -0.36 -18.91 -6.34
CA ILE A 190 -0.01 -17.51 -6.63
C ILE A 190 -1.31 -16.77 -6.97
N LYS A 191 -1.69 -15.78 -6.15
CA LYS A 191 -2.94 -15.02 -6.28
C LYS A 191 -2.67 -13.52 -6.45
N GLY A 192 -3.47 -12.86 -7.27
CA GLY A 192 -3.48 -11.39 -7.37
C GLY A 192 -4.34 -10.74 -6.29
N SER A 193 -4.10 -9.46 -6.00
CA SER A 193 -4.96 -8.65 -5.13
C SER A 193 -5.69 -7.58 -5.95
N GLU A 194 -6.99 -7.44 -5.74
CA GLU A 194 -7.77 -6.26 -6.17
C GLU A 194 -7.61 -5.10 -5.18
N LEU A 195 -7.29 -5.42 -3.92
CA LEU A 195 -7.04 -4.43 -2.89
C LEU A 195 -5.69 -3.74 -3.13
N GLN A 196 -5.69 -2.41 -3.13
CA GLN A 196 -4.46 -1.60 -3.23
C GLN A 196 -3.89 -1.35 -1.83
N LEU A 197 -3.31 -2.37 -1.21
CA LEU A 197 -2.76 -2.28 0.15
C LEU A 197 -1.57 -1.31 0.24
N PRO A 198 -1.44 -0.50 1.31
CA PRO A 198 -0.48 0.59 1.38
C PRO A 198 0.90 0.16 1.92
N PHE A 199 1.37 -1.05 1.62
CA PHE A 199 2.65 -1.57 2.15
C PHE A 199 3.85 -0.69 1.78
N GLN A 200 3.80 -0.01 0.64
CA GLN A 200 4.82 0.97 0.26
C GLN A 200 5.03 2.10 1.29
N ALA A 201 4.02 2.43 2.10
CA ALA A 201 4.10 3.46 3.12
C ALA A 201 4.94 3.01 4.33
N CYS A 202 5.21 1.71 4.47
CA CYS A 202 6.05 1.17 5.53
C CYS A 202 7.47 1.76 5.47
N LEU A 203 8.02 2.00 4.28
CA LEU A 203 9.33 2.65 4.12
C LEU A 203 9.37 4.11 4.56
N LYS A 204 8.21 4.74 4.82
CA LYS A 204 8.15 6.11 5.37
C LYS A 204 8.36 6.13 6.89
N VAL A 205 8.40 4.97 7.54
CA VAL A 205 8.82 4.81 8.93
C VAL A 205 10.34 4.87 8.99
N GLU A 206 10.87 5.71 9.87
CA GLU A 206 12.31 6.05 9.95
C GLU A 206 13.18 4.80 10.14
N LYS A 207 12.74 3.86 10.99
CA LYS A 207 13.47 2.60 11.26
C LYS A 207 13.78 1.82 9.98
N PHE A 208 12.81 1.74 9.07
CA PHE A 208 12.98 1.04 7.78
C PHE A 208 13.69 1.91 6.75
N GLY A 209 13.29 3.18 6.64
CA GLY A 209 13.88 4.13 5.69
C GLY A 209 15.39 4.28 5.88
N ASP A 210 15.83 4.48 7.12
CA ASP A 210 17.25 4.64 7.46
C ASP A 210 18.04 3.36 7.23
N LEU A 211 17.47 2.21 7.61
CA LEU A 211 18.11 0.91 7.42
C LEU A 211 18.38 0.62 5.94
N ILE A 212 17.39 0.86 5.09
CA ILE A 212 17.51 0.66 3.64
C ILE A 212 18.54 1.64 3.04
N LEU A 213 18.51 2.91 3.44
CA LEU A 213 19.42 3.93 2.91
C LEU A 213 20.88 3.73 3.36
N LYS A 214 21.11 3.23 4.58
CA LYS A 214 22.45 3.01 5.13
C LYS A 214 23.09 1.68 4.70
N ALA A 215 22.32 0.75 4.15
CA ALA A 215 22.82 -0.55 3.74
C ALA A 215 23.87 -0.43 2.61
N THR A 216 25.02 -1.07 2.81
CA THR A 216 26.14 -1.12 1.84
C THR A 216 26.11 -2.36 0.96
N GLU A 217 25.32 -3.36 1.33
CA GLU A 217 25.20 -4.63 0.62
C GLU A 217 23.76 -5.18 0.67
N PRO A 218 23.38 -6.11 -0.23
CA PRO A 218 22.09 -6.78 -0.17
C PRO A 218 22.01 -7.69 1.06
N GLN A 219 21.00 -7.49 1.90
CA GLN A 219 20.80 -8.27 3.13
C GLN A 219 19.32 -8.53 3.39
N MET A 220 19.02 -9.63 4.07
CA MET A 220 17.67 -9.96 4.54
C MET A 220 17.54 -9.56 6.01
N VAL A 221 16.50 -8.79 6.34
CA VAL A 221 16.25 -8.36 7.72
C VAL A 221 14.84 -8.79 8.13
N LEU A 222 14.75 -9.41 9.31
CA LEU A 222 13.50 -9.89 9.88
C LEU A 222 12.92 -8.85 10.84
N PHE A 223 11.62 -8.61 10.72
CA PHE A 223 10.85 -7.77 11.63
C PHE A 223 9.52 -8.44 11.98
N ASN A 224 8.89 -7.97 13.06
CA ASN A 224 7.50 -8.26 13.35
C ASN A 224 6.71 -6.95 13.34
N LEU A 225 5.87 -6.72 12.33
CA LEU A 225 5.08 -5.48 12.20
C LEU A 225 3.97 -5.33 13.23
N TYR A 226 3.66 -6.40 13.97
CA TYR A 226 2.68 -6.33 15.05
C TYR A 226 3.31 -6.08 16.42
N ASP A 227 4.65 -6.02 16.51
CA ASP A 227 5.35 -5.93 17.79
C ASP A 227 4.81 -7.00 18.76
N ASP A 228 4.07 -6.60 19.81
CA ASP A 228 3.46 -7.48 20.80
C ASP A 228 1.92 -7.52 20.77
N TRP A 229 1.28 -6.92 19.77
CA TRP A 229 -0.20 -6.80 19.70
C TRP A 229 -0.92 -8.14 19.76
N LEU A 230 -0.33 -9.21 19.22
CA LEU A 230 -0.95 -10.55 19.21
C LEU A 230 -1.15 -11.14 20.62
N LYS A 231 -0.57 -10.54 21.67
CA LYS A 231 -0.85 -10.92 23.07
C LYS A 231 -2.24 -10.47 23.53
N THR A 232 -2.76 -9.37 22.98
CA THR A 232 -3.99 -8.72 23.43
C THR A 232 -5.10 -8.73 22.40
N ILE A 233 -4.78 -8.74 21.11
CA ILE A 233 -5.75 -8.71 20.00
C ILE A 233 -5.51 -9.84 19.00
N SER A 234 -6.55 -10.17 18.24
CA SER A 234 -6.47 -11.18 17.17
C SER A 234 -5.61 -10.71 15.99
N SER A 235 -5.09 -11.65 15.19
CA SER A 235 -4.37 -11.34 13.95
C SER A 235 -5.20 -10.49 12.98
N TYR A 236 -6.51 -10.72 12.90
CA TYR A 236 -7.42 -9.93 12.07
C TYR A 236 -7.42 -8.45 12.49
N THR A 237 -7.54 -8.20 13.79
CA THR A 237 -7.53 -6.84 14.36
C THR A 237 -6.15 -6.20 14.21
N ALA A 238 -5.08 -6.95 14.46
CA ALA A 238 -3.70 -6.47 14.31
C ALA A 238 -3.38 -6.06 12.87
N PHE A 239 -3.79 -6.88 11.89
CA PHE A 239 -3.67 -6.53 10.48
C PHE A 239 -4.50 -5.30 10.12
N SER A 240 -5.74 -5.21 10.60
CA SER A 240 -6.59 -4.05 10.32
C SER A 240 -6.00 -2.76 10.89
N ARG A 241 -5.46 -2.80 12.12
CA ARG A 241 -4.69 -1.70 12.73
C ARG A 241 -3.49 -1.32 11.87
N LEU A 242 -2.70 -2.29 11.44
CA LEU A 242 -1.53 -2.05 10.59
C LEU A 242 -1.92 -1.37 9.27
N ILE A 243 -2.94 -1.87 8.57
CA ILE A 243 -3.41 -1.27 7.31
C ILE A 243 -3.91 0.16 7.54
N LEU A 244 -4.63 0.42 8.63
CA LEU A 244 -5.07 1.76 8.98
C LEU A 244 -3.90 2.73 9.18
N ILE A 245 -2.89 2.32 9.94
CA ILE A 245 -1.68 3.12 10.17
C ILE A 245 -0.94 3.37 8.85
N LEU A 246 -0.70 2.33 8.07
CA LEU A 246 0.02 2.45 6.79
C LEU A 246 -0.76 3.31 5.79
N ARG A 247 -2.10 3.21 5.75
CA ARG A 247 -2.94 4.06 4.89
C ARG A 247 -2.87 5.53 5.32
N ALA A 248 -2.94 5.81 6.62
CA ALA A 248 -2.78 7.17 7.14
C ALA A 248 -1.40 7.75 6.79
N LEU A 249 -0.32 6.98 6.97
CA LEU A 249 1.04 7.37 6.57
C LEU A 249 1.21 7.55 5.04
N HIS A 250 0.44 6.80 4.25
CA HIS A 250 0.40 6.95 2.80
C HIS A 250 -0.21 8.29 2.41
N VAL A 251 -1.37 8.59 2.98
CA VAL A 251 -2.20 9.77 2.71
C VAL A 251 -1.57 11.07 3.23
N ASN A 252 -1.26 11.13 4.52
CA ASN A 252 -0.66 12.31 5.15
C ASN A 252 0.37 11.88 6.20
N ASN A 253 1.62 11.83 5.78
CA ASN A 253 2.71 11.33 6.62
C ASN A 253 2.92 12.16 7.88
N ASP A 254 2.93 13.49 7.75
CA ASP A 254 3.22 14.41 8.86
C ASP A 254 2.15 14.30 9.95
N ARG A 255 0.87 14.38 9.58
CA ARG A 255 -0.23 14.29 10.54
C ARG A 255 -0.34 12.90 11.17
N ALA A 256 -0.17 11.84 10.40
CA ALA A 256 -0.20 10.48 10.94
C ALA A 256 0.92 10.26 11.98
N LYS A 257 2.13 10.80 11.75
CA LYS A 257 3.22 10.73 12.75
C LYS A 257 2.90 11.50 14.04
N ILE A 258 2.24 12.66 13.93
CA ILE A 258 1.79 13.43 15.10
C ILE A 258 0.74 12.65 15.89
N VAL A 259 -0.21 12.00 15.22
CA VAL A 259 -1.23 11.16 15.87
C VAL A 259 -0.61 9.95 16.58
N LEU A 260 0.39 9.30 15.98
CA LEU A 260 1.09 8.17 16.59
C LEU A 260 1.96 8.59 17.78
N LYS A 261 2.62 9.75 17.70
CA LYS A 261 3.51 10.26 18.75
C LYS A 261 3.13 11.70 19.12
N PRO A 262 2.03 11.90 19.86
CA PRO A 262 1.56 13.23 20.21
C PRO A 262 2.44 13.90 21.28
N ASP A 263 3.08 13.10 22.14
CA ASP A 263 3.83 13.56 23.30
C ASP A 263 5.17 12.85 23.48
N LYS A 264 6.12 13.48 24.16
CA LYS A 264 7.42 12.87 24.47
C LYS A 264 7.32 11.66 25.40
N THR A 265 6.22 11.53 26.13
CA THR A 265 5.93 10.41 27.03
C THR A 265 5.61 9.12 26.27
N THR A 266 5.15 9.21 25.01
CA THR A 266 4.89 8.02 24.20
C THR A 266 6.20 7.49 23.61
N ILE A 267 6.78 6.54 24.35
CA ILE A 267 8.02 5.89 23.96
C ILE A 267 7.75 4.74 22.98
N THR A 268 8.67 4.54 22.04
CA THR A 268 8.76 3.33 21.24
C THR A 268 9.94 2.54 21.77
N GLU A 269 9.72 1.29 22.15
CA GLU A 269 10.81 0.42 22.58
C GLU A 269 11.82 0.19 21.44
N PRO A 270 13.12 0.01 21.74
CA PRO A 270 14.14 -0.11 20.69
C PRO A 270 13.88 -1.25 19.70
N HIS A 271 13.31 -2.37 20.18
CA HIS A 271 12.98 -3.53 19.37
C HIS A 271 11.63 -3.40 18.67
N HIS A 272 10.73 -2.54 19.15
CA HIS A 272 9.43 -2.27 18.53
C HIS A 272 9.52 -1.28 17.36
N ILE A 273 8.48 -1.25 16.55
CA ILE A 273 8.31 -0.32 15.43
C ILE A 273 7.33 0.78 15.82
N TRP A 274 6.25 0.40 16.51
CA TRP A 274 5.16 1.30 16.90
C TRP A 274 5.31 1.79 18.34
N PRO A 275 4.67 2.92 18.70
CA PRO A 275 4.64 3.39 20.08
C PRO A 275 3.98 2.37 21.02
N SER A 276 4.53 2.21 22.23
CA SER A 276 3.93 1.36 23.26
C SER A 276 2.75 2.10 23.88
N LEU A 277 1.53 1.76 23.46
CA LEU A 277 0.28 2.36 23.92
C LEU A 277 -0.61 1.31 24.58
N SER A 278 -1.45 1.76 25.53
CA SER A 278 -2.50 0.93 26.12
C SER A 278 -3.62 0.62 25.10
N PRO A 279 -4.44 -0.42 25.34
CA PRO A 279 -5.56 -0.75 24.46
C PRO A 279 -6.55 0.41 24.25
N GLU A 280 -6.81 1.20 25.29
CA GLU A 280 -7.73 2.36 25.21
C GLU A 280 -7.14 3.50 24.37
N GLU A 281 -5.85 3.80 24.54
CA GLU A 281 -5.14 4.78 23.72
C GLU A 281 -5.11 4.35 22.24
N TRP A 282 -4.92 3.06 21.97
CA TRP A 282 -4.99 2.54 20.61
C TRP A 282 -6.35 2.78 19.94
N ILE A 283 -7.46 2.62 20.67
CA ILE A 283 -8.81 2.92 20.13
C ILE A 283 -8.90 4.39 19.72
N ASN A 284 -8.41 5.30 20.55
CA ASN A 284 -8.42 6.74 20.27
C ASN A 284 -7.54 7.10 19.06
N VAL A 285 -6.36 6.49 18.95
CA VAL A 285 -5.45 6.65 17.81
C VAL A 285 -6.08 6.11 16.53
N GLU A 286 -6.68 4.91 16.57
CA GLU A 286 -7.37 4.32 15.43
C GLU A 286 -8.51 5.21 14.91
N TYR A 287 -9.31 5.79 15.80
CA TYR A 287 -10.36 6.73 15.42
C TYR A 287 -9.78 7.96 14.68
N GLN A 288 -8.73 8.57 15.22
CA GLN A 288 -8.07 9.73 14.60
C GLN A 288 -7.44 9.40 13.23
N LEU A 289 -6.84 8.21 13.08
CA LEU A 289 -6.25 7.78 11.80
C LEU A 289 -7.35 7.52 10.76
N LYS A 290 -8.47 6.92 11.17
CA LYS A 290 -9.65 6.72 10.31
C LYS A 290 -10.19 8.06 9.82
N ASP A 291 -10.40 9.02 10.71
CA ASP A 291 -10.91 10.35 10.37
C ASP A 291 -9.96 11.09 9.41
N LEU A 292 -8.65 10.96 9.62
CA LEU A 292 -7.64 11.54 8.74
C LEU A 292 -7.73 10.99 7.31
N ILE A 293 -7.91 9.67 7.17
CA ILE A 293 -8.04 9.00 5.85
C ILE A 293 -9.33 9.47 5.17
N LEU A 294 -10.45 9.47 5.89
CA LEU A 294 -11.75 9.84 5.35
C LEU A 294 -11.82 11.34 4.99
N ALA A 295 -11.21 12.21 5.79
CA ALA A 295 -11.13 13.63 5.49
C ALA A 295 -10.31 13.91 4.21
N ASP A 296 -9.24 13.16 3.97
CA ASP A 296 -8.49 13.26 2.71
C ASP A 296 -9.28 12.74 1.51
N TYR A 297 -9.99 11.62 1.68
CA TYR A 297 -10.86 11.06 0.65
C TYR A 297 -11.96 12.05 0.24
N GLY A 298 -12.66 12.64 1.22
CA GLY A 298 -13.68 13.67 0.97
C GLY A 298 -13.11 14.89 0.24
N LYS A 299 -11.93 15.37 0.65
CA LYS A 299 -11.27 16.50 -0.02
C LYS A 299 -10.94 16.19 -1.48
N LYS A 300 -10.28 15.07 -1.76
CA LYS A 300 -9.86 14.69 -3.12
C LYS A 300 -11.05 14.53 -4.07
N ASN A 301 -12.11 13.88 -3.60
CA ASN A 301 -13.29 13.67 -4.43
C ASN A 301 -14.06 14.96 -4.69
N ASN A 302 -14.11 15.88 -3.72
CA ASN A 302 -14.72 17.20 -3.93
C ASN A 302 -13.95 18.04 -4.95
N TYR A 303 -12.61 17.98 -4.96
CA TYR A 303 -11.81 18.60 -6.01
C TYR A 303 -12.07 17.98 -7.39
N PHE A 304 -12.19 16.66 -7.48
CA PHE A 304 -12.54 15.97 -8.72
C PHE A 304 -13.91 16.43 -9.25
N VAL A 305 -14.92 16.52 -8.37
CA VAL A 305 -16.25 17.02 -8.74
C VAL A 305 -16.21 18.49 -9.19
N MET A 306 -15.47 19.37 -8.51
CA MET A 306 -15.30 20.76 -8.96
C MET A 306 -14.61 20.84 -10.34
N PHE A 307 -13.58 20.02 -10.58
CA PHE A 307 -12.87 19.99 -11.86
C PHE A 307 -13.77 19.47 -12.99
N CYS A 308 -14.56 18.42 -12.74
CA CYS A 308 -15.57 17.94 -13.67
C CYS A 308 -16.63 19.01 -13.98
N ASN A 309 -17.13 19.74 -12.96
CA ASN A 309 -18.08 20.84 -13.15
C ASN A 309 -17.52 21.96 -14.03
N LEU A 310 -16.22 22.26 -13.87
CA LEU A 310 -15.53 23.26 -14.69
C LEU A 310 -15.44 22.84 -16.16
N LEU A 311 -15.27 21.54 -16.43
CA LEU A 311 -15.16 20.99 -17.78
C LEU A 311 -16.51 20.72 -18.46
N THR A 312 -17.53 20.28 -17.73
CA THR A 312 -18.82 19.88 -18.31
C THR A 312 -19.86 21.00 -18.32
N LYS A 313 -19.63 22.12 -17.62
CA LYS A 313 -20.63 23.20 -17.38
C LYS A 313 -21.97 22.69 -16.82
N ILE A 314 -22.03 21.45 -16.35
CA ILE A 314 -23.18 20.89 -15.65
C ILE A 314 -22.83 20.99 -14.16
N PRO A 315 -23.54 21.82 -13.37
CA PRO A 315 -23.29 21.90 -11.94
C PRO A 315 -23.71 20.58 -11.29
N SER A 316 -22.75 19.70 -11.04
CA SER A 316 -22.95 18.58 -10.11
C SER A 316 -22.66 19.07 -8.69
N PHE A 317 -23.71 19.22 -7.89
CA PHE A 317 -23.64 19.65 -6.48
C PHE A 317 -23.11 18.55 -5.53
N LEU A 318 -22.45 17.52 -6.06
CA LEU A 318 -22.00 16.37 -5.28
C LEU A 318 -20.76 16.72 -4.47
N SER A 319 -20.95 17.21 -3.24
CA SER A 319 -19.92 17.06 -2.22
C SER A 319 -20.03 15.65 -1.63
N VAL A 320 -18.93 14.88 -1.62
CA VAL A 320 -18.88 13.61 -0.90
C VAL A 320 -18.86 13.95 0.58
N ASN A 321 -20.04 13.89 1.22
CA ASN A 321 -20.15 14.03 2.65
C ASN A 321 -19.66 12.72 3.31
N VAL A 322 -18.53 12.79 3.99
CA VAL A 322 -17.93 11.66 4.70
C VAL A 322 -18.91 11.01 5.70
N ALA A 323 -19.84 11.81 6.26
CA ALA A 323 -20.83 11.33 7.22
C ALA A 323 -21.91 10.41 6.61
N SER A 324 -22.06 10.36 5.28
CA SER A 324 -23.03 9.49 4.62
C SER A 324 -22.45 8.14 4.18
N LEU A 325 -21.18 7.87 4.48
CA LEU A 325 -20.52 6.61 4.09
C LEU A 325 -20.95 5.45 5.00
N THR A 326 -21.31 4.34 4.39
CA THR A 326 -21.58 3.07 5.08
C THR A 326 -20.30 2.44 5.62
N GLN A 327 -20.40 1.54 6.61
CA GLN A 327 -19.22 0.85 7.16
C GLN A 327 -18.49 0.01 6.11
N SER A 328 -19.21 -0.57 5.15
CA SER A 328 -18.62 -1.28 4.00
C SER A 328 -17.81 -0.35 3.11
N GLU A 329 -18.33 0.83 2.78
CA GLU A 329 -17.61 1.82 1.97
C GLU A 329 -16.37 2.35 2.71
N ILE A 330 -16.50 2.64 4.01
CA ILE A 330 -15.35 3.05 4.84
C ILE A 330 -14.25 1.98 4.80
N ARG A 331 -14.62 0.71 4.96
CA ARG A 331 -13.68 -0.41 4.87
C ARG A 331 -13.01 -0.48 3.49
N ASP A 332 -13.80 -0.35 2.43
CA ASP A 332 -13.31 -0.41 1.06
C ASP A 332 -12.34 0.76 0.75
N ILE A 333 -12.60 1.97 1.25
CA ILE A 333 -11.66 3.12 1.18
C ILE A 333 -10.33 2.78 1.88
N ILE A 334 -10.40 2.24 3.10
CA ILE A 334 -9.21 1.90 3.89
C ILE A 334 -8.40 0.79 3.20
N LEU A 335 -9.07 -0.20 2.60
CA LEU A 335 -8.44 -1.27 1.84
C LEU A 335 -7.97 -0.83 0.44
N GLY A 336 -8.37 0.36 -0.02
CA GLY A 336 -7.96 0.94 -1.29
C GLY A 336 -8.68 0.35 -2.49
N MET A 337 -9.95 -0.04 -2.33
CA MET A 337 -10.84 -0.38 -3.43
C MET A 337 -11.40 0.88 -4.09
N GLU A 338 -11.63 0.79 -5.40
CA GLU A 338 -12.35 1.83 -6.14
C GLU A 338 -13.84 1.73 -5.81
N ILE A 339 -14.40 2.78 -5.21
CA ILE A 339 -15.82 2.86 -4.90
C ILE A 339 -16.53 3.58 -6.04
N SER A 340 -17.51 2.92 -6.64
CA SER A 340 -18.45 3.55 -7.55
C SER A 340 -19.15 4.71 -6.83
N ALA A 341 -19.17 5.91 -7.43
CA ALA A 341 -19.80 7.07 -6.81
C ALA A 341 -21.24 6.71 -6.33
N PRO A 342 -21.62 7.07 -5.09
CA PRO A 342 -22.96 6.79 -4.59
C PRO A 342 -24.02 7.37 -5.54
N SER A 343 -25.06 6.59 -5.86
CA SER A 343 -26.13 7.07 -6.75
C SER A 343 -26.87 8.26 -6.13
N GLN A 344 -27.28 9.22 -6.97
CA GLN A 344 -27.99 10.45 -6.57
C GLN A 344 -29.22 10.19 -5.69
N GLN A 345 -29.92 9.08 -5.94
CA GLN A 345 -31.06 8.63 -5.13
C GLN A 345 -30.69 8.37 -3.66
N ARG A 346 -29.50 7.81 -3.38
CA ARG A 346 -29.06 7.53 -2.00
C ARG A 346 -28.68 8.78 -1.22
N GLN A 347 -28.10 9.77 -1.89
CA GLN A 347 -27.78 11.05 -1.26
C GLN A 347 -29.06 11.80 -0.85
N GLN A 348 -30.09 11.76 -1.69
CA GLN A 348 -31.40 12.33 -1.37
C GLN A 348 -32.07 11.63 -0.17
N ILE A 349 -31.98 10.30 -0.07
CA ILE A 349 -32.52 9.56 1.09
C ILE A 349 -31.76 9.92 2.38
N ALA A 350 -30.44 10.01 2.33
CA ALA A 350 -29.63 10.39 3.49
C ALA A 350 -29.88 11.86 3.92
N GLU A 351 -30.13 12.78 2.98
CA GLU A 351 -30.53 14.16 3.29
C GLU A 351 -31.94 14.21 3.91
N ILE A 352 -32.89 13.39 3.43
CA ILE A 352 -34.24 13.29 4.02
C ILE A 352 -34.18 12.71 5.44
N GLU A 353 -33.38 11.68 5.68
CA GLU A 353 -33.18 11.12 7.04
C GLU A 353 -32.48 12.12 7.97
N LYS A 354 -31.55 12.93 7.44
CA LYS A 354 -30.88 13.98 8.20
C LYS A 354 -31.84 15.12 8.56
N GLN A 355 -32.73 15.52 7.64
CA GLN A 355 -33.79 16.49 7.93
C GLN A 355 -34.78 15.97 8.99
N ALA A 356 -35.11 14.68 8.96
CA ALA A 356 -35.95 14.04 9.99
C ALA A 356 -35.27 14.00 11.37
N LYS A 357 -33.94 13.87 11.44
CA LYS A 357 -33.17 13.95 12.70
C LYS A 357 -32.97 15.39 13.18
N GLU A 358 -32.70 16.34 12.29
CA GLU A 358 -32.49 17.75 12.64
C GLU A 358 -33.79 18.41 13.16
N GLN A 359 -34.97 17.92 12.77
CA GLN A 359 -36.25 18.33 13.38
C GLN A 359 -36.41 17.95 14.86
N SER A 360 -35.53 17.11 15.43
CA SER A 360 -35.63 16.66 16.82
C SER A 360 -34.66 17.34 17.81
N GLN A 361 -33.74 18.20 17.37
CA GLN A 361 -32.76 18.86 18.25
C GLN A 361 -32.46 20.32 17.86
N LEU A 362 -33.46 21.19 17.95
CA LEU A 362 -33.24 22.63 18.09
C LEU A 362 -33.43 23.03 19.54
N THR A 363 -32.36 22.96 20.33
CA THR A 363 -32.30 23.61 21.65
C THR A 363 -31.11 24.55 21.64
N ALA A 364 -31.36 25.86 21.65
CA ALA A 364 -30.32 26.88 21.76
C ALA A 364 -29.62 26.75 23.13
N MET A 365 -28.28 26.63 23.14
CA MET A 365 -27.50 26.56 24.37
C MET A 365 -26.97 27.96 24.71
N THR A 366 -27.47 28.54 25.80
CA THR A 366 -26.97 29.81 26.34
C THR A 366 -25.81 29.53 27.28
N THR A 367 -24.62 30.07 27.00
CA THR A 367 -23.45 29.90 27.88
C THR A 367 -23.21 31.19 28.66
N ARG A 368 -23.18 31.11 30.00
CA ARG A 368 -22.90 32.23 30.91
C ARG A 368 -21.47 32.13 31.41
N THR A 369 -20.65 33.15 31.17
CA THR A 369 -19.28 33.23 31.68
C THR A 369 -19.00 34.59 32.31
N VAL A 370 -18.13 34.61 33.31
CA VAL A 370 -17.81 35.82 34.11
C VAL A 370 -16.37 36.24 33.82
N ASN A 371 -16.16 37.51 33.52
CA ASN A 371 -14.83 38.11 33.36
C ASN A 371 -14.12 38.24 34.73
N LYS A 372 -12.78 38.31 34.77
CA LYS A 372 -11.96 38.62 35.96
C LYS A 372 -12.37 39.92 36.70
N HIS A 373 -13.20 40.77 36.09
CA HIS A 373 -13.74 42.00 36.69
C HIS A 373 -15.20 41.87 37.18
N GLY A 374 -15.81 40.69 37.12
CA GLY A 374 -17.15 40.43 37.67
C GLY A 374 -18.31 40.70 36.71
N ASP A 375 -18.05 41.19 35.49
CA ASP A 375 -19.10 41.42 34.49
C ASP A 375 -19.56 40.09 33.86
N GLU A 376 -20.88 39.91 33.78
CA GLU A 376 -21.50 38.74 33.14
C GLU A 376 -21.55 38.89 31.62
N ILE A 377 -21.01 37.91 30.90
CA ILE A 377 -21.14 37.79 29.45
C ILE A 377 -22.11 36.64 29.17
N ILE A 378 -23.24 36.97 28.54
CA ILE A 378 -24.26 36.03 28.08
C ILE A 378 -24.14 35.95 26.56
N SER A 379 -23.68 34.82 26.04
CA SER A 379 -23.62 34.56 24.60
C SER A 379 -24.66 33.50 24.22
N THR A 380 -25.54 33.87 23.30
CA THR A 380 -26.58 33.00 22.75
C THR A 380 -26.17 32.63 21.33
N THR A 381 -25.74 31.38 21.13
CA THR A 381 -25.30 30.90 19.81
C THR A 381 -26.43 30.10 19.15
N THR A 382 -26.95 30.61 18.03
CA THR A 382 -28.04 29.97 17.27
C THR A 382 -27.56 29.14 16.07
N SER A 383 -26.24 29.09 15.82
CA SER A 383 -25.64 28.37 14.69
C SER A 383 -24.47 27.51 15.15
N ASN A 384 -24.53 26.20 14.87
CA ASN A 384 -23.48 25.21 15.16
C ASN A 384 -22.16 25.43 14.39
N TYR A 385 -22.08 26.42 13.50
CA TYR A 385 -20.93 26.61 12.62
C TYR A 385 -19.76 27.35 13.29
N GLU A 386 -20.03 28.23 14.26
CA GLU A 386 -18.99 29.08 14.87
C GLU A 386 -18.32 28.45 16.11
N THR A 387 -18.88 27.37 16.65
CA THR A 387 -18.34 26.66 17.82
C THR A 387 -17.09 25.82 17.51
N LEU A 388 -16.79 25.56 16.23
CA LEU A 388 -15.75 24.59 15.85
C LEU A 388 -14.31 25.13 15.80
N HIS A 389 -14.07 26.45 15.82
CA HIS A 389 -12.71 26.97 15.56
C HIS A 389 -12.32 28.24 16.34
N PHE A 390 -12.70 28.37 17.61
CA PHE A 390 -12.05 29.35 18.49
C PHE A 390 -11.06 28.66 19.45
N SER A 391 -9.77 28.64 19.09
CA SER A 391 -8.69 28.26 20.01
C SER A 391 -7.82 29.49 20.31
N SER A 392 -7.80 29.92 21.57
CA SER A 392 -7.15 31.15 22.02
C SER A 392 -5.74 30.96 22.57
N LYS A 393 -5.10 29.80 22.33
CA LYS A 393 -3.73 29.52 22.78
C LYS A 393 -2.80 29.29 21.60
N THR A 394 -1.62 29.89 21.66
CA THR A 394 -0.50 29.58 20.78
C THR A 394 -0.18 28.09 20.89
N GLU A 395 -0.61 27.28 19.92
CA GLU A 395 -0.31 25.85 19.80
C GLU A 395 1.16 25.61 19.41
N TRP A 396 2.10 26.14 20.21
CA TRP A 396 3.52 26.05 19.95
C TRP A 396 4.03 24.59 20.00
N ARG A 397 3.40 23.74 20.83
CA ARG A 397 3.77 22.33 20.99
C ARG A 397 3.51 21.52 19.73
N VAL A 398 2.28 21.57 19.20
CA VAL A 398 1.91 20.90 17.93
C VAL A 398 2.82 21.40 16.80
N ARG A 399 3.13 22.70 16.80
CA ARG A 399 4.04 23.30 15.83
C ARG A 399 5.48 22.78 15.94
N ALA A 400 6.02 22.71 17.16
CA ALA A 400 7.36 22.21 17.42
C ALA A 400 7.51 20.74 17.02
N ILE A 401 6.51 19.90 17.30
CA ILE A 401 6.49 18.49 16.86
C ILE A 401 6.41 18.42 15.33
N SER A 402 5.58 19.24 14.70
CA SER A 402 5.48 19.26 13.24
C SER A 402 6.79 19.72 12.58
N ALA A 403 7.53 20.63 13.22
CA ALA A 403 8.81 21.14 12.72
C ALA A 403 9.90 20.06 12.65
N THR A 404 9.85 19.01 13.48
CA THR A 404 10.83 17.90 13.39
C THR A 404 10.77 17.16 12.05
N ASN A 405 9.61 17.21 11.38
CA ASN A 405 9.39 16.56 10.09
C ASN A 405 9.75 17.46 8.87
N MET A 406 10.25 18.68 9.08
CA MET A 406 10.61 19.61 7.99
C MET A 406 11.65 19.04 7.01
N HIS A 407 12.51 18.14 7.48
CA HIS A 407 13.50 17.47 6.65
C HIS A 407 12.87 16.67 5.49
N LEU A 408 11.64 16.17 5.64
CA LEU A 408 10.91 15.41 4.61
C LEU A 408 10.59 16.27 3.38
N ARG A 409 10.40 17.57 3.55
CA ARG A 409 10.12 18.52 2.45
C ARG A 409 11.33 18.76 1.55
N THR A 410 12.53 18.45 2.02
CA THR A 410 13.77 18.60 1.23
C THR A 410 13.93 17.57 0.11
N ASN A 411 13.02 16.58 0.03
CA ASN A 411 13.03 15.55 -1.00
C ASN A 411 12.53 16.07 -2.36
N ASN A 412 11.52 16.95 -2.36
CA ASN A 412 10.93 17.53 -3.56
C ASN A 412 11.15 19.04 -3.56
N ILE A 413 12.15 19.50 -4.31
CA ILE A 413 12.50 20.93 -4.40
C ILE A 413 12.14 21.42 -5.79
N TYR A 414 11.28 22.43 -5.84
CA TYR A 414 10.89 23.12 -7.06
C TYR A 414 11.66 24.44 -7.13
N VAL A 415 12.37 24.66 -8.23
CA VAL A 415 13.08 25.90 -8.52
C VAL A 415 12.33 26.60 -9.62
N SER A 416 11.95 27.87 -9.42
CA SER A 416 11.33 28.67 -10.47
C SER A 416 12.34 28.85 -11.60
N SER A 417 11.95 28.47 -12.81
CA SER A 417 12.77 28.65 -14.01
C SER A 417 12.11 29.72 -14.89
N ASP A 418 12.41 30.97 -14.61
CA ASP A 418 12.14 32.06 -15.55
C ASP A 418 13.20 32.03 -16.66
N GLU A 419 12.89 32.60 -17.83
CA GLU A 419 13.86 32.69 -18.94
C GLU A 419 15.14 33.40 -18.47
N VAL A 420 16.27 32.68 -18.56
CA VAL A 420 17.57 33.19 -18.14
C VAL A 420 18.00 34.28 -19.13
N LYS A 421 17.96 35.54 -18.70
CA LYS A 421 18.55 36.64 -19.46
C LYS A 421 20.07 36.50 -19.43
N GLU A 422 20.73 36.53 -20.59
CA GLU A 422 22.19 36.46 -20.69
C GLU A 422 22.92 37.57 -19.90
N SER A 423 22.25 38.70 -19.67
CA SER A 423 22.75 39.83 -18.88
C SER A 423 22.47 39.76 -17.37
N GLY A 424 21.81 38.69 -16.89
CA GLY A 424 21.44 38.52 -15.48
C GLY A 424 22.52 37.84 -14.63
N TYR A 425 22.55 38.16 -13.33
CA TYR A 425 23.38 37.42 -12.38
C TYR A 425 22.76 36.07 -12.02
N THR A 426 23.55 35.00 -12.10
CA THR A 426 23.13 33.66 -11.66
C THR A 426 23.63 33.40 -10.25
N TYR A 427 22.70 33.23 -9.30
CA TYR A 427 23.02 32.88 -7.92
C TYR A 427 22.96 31.37 -7.72
N ILE A 428 24.02 30.81 -7.12
CA ILE A 428 24.13 29.38 -6.84
C ILE A 428 23.96 29.19 -5.33
N LEU A 429 22.85 28.55 -4.93
CA LEU A 429 22.61 28.21 -3.52
C LEU A 429 23.10 26.78 -3.22
N PRO A 430 24.07 26.60 -2.31
CA PRO A 430 24.52 25.27 -1.91
C PRO A 430 23.39 24.43 -1.28
N LYS A 431 23.24 23.19 -1.76
CA LYS A 431 22.14 22.30 -1.34
C LYS A 431 22.18 21.94 0.15
N ASN A 432 23.37 21.85 0.75
CA ASN A 432 23.54 21.60 2.18
C ASN A 432 22.99 22.76 3.02
N ILE A 433 23.23 24.01 2.61
CA ILE A 433 22.72 25.21 3.28
C ILE A 433 21.20 25.25 3.17
N LEU A 434 20.65 25.05 1.98
CA LEU A 434 19.20 24.99 1.77
C LEU A 434 18.52 23.93 2.64
N LYS A 435 19.08 22.71 2.67
CA LYS A 435 18.56 21.63 3.53
C LYS A 435 18.58 22.01 5.00
N LYS A 436 19.70 22.58 5.48
CA LYS A 436 19.82 23.00 6.88
C LYS A 436 18.84 24.12 7.20
N PHE A 437 18.70 25.10 6.32
CA PHE A 437 17.78 26.23 6.46
C PHE A 437 16.33 25.77 6.58
N ILE A 438 15.88 24.86 5.70
CA ILE A 438 14.53 24.27 5.77
C ILE A 438 14.34 23.51 7.09
N THR A 439 15.37 22.78 7.55
CA THR A 439 15.28 21.98 8.78
C THR A 439 15.14 22.83 10.05
N ILE A 440 15.71 24.04 10.07
CA ILE A 440 15.62 24.98 11.21
C ILE A 440 14.46 25.97 11.07
N SER A 441 13.69 25.91 9.99
CA SER A 441 12.56 26.81 9.72
C SER A 441 11.31 26.43 10.51
N ASP A 442 10.31 27.32 10.52
CA ASP A 442 8.99 27.09 11.12
C ASP A 442 7.89 26.96 10.06
N LEU A 443 6.77 26.34 10.43
CA LEU A 443 5.63 26.13 9.53
C LEU A 443 4.70 27.34 9.40
N ARG A 444 4.73 28.27 10.36
CA ARG A 444 3.85 29.45 10.36
C ARG A 444 4.63 30.77 10.43
N ALA A 445 5.73 30.81 11.16
CA ALA A 445 6.61 31.97 11.23
C ALA A 445 7.57 31.97 10.05
N GLN A 446 7.68 33.11 9.37
CA GLN A 446 8.66 33.29 8.30
C GLN A 446 10.05 33.43 8.91
N VAL A 447 11.01 32.64 8.42
CA VAL A 447 12.41 32.66 8.86
C VAL A 447 13.25 33.22 7.71
N GLY A 448 14.16 34.15 8.02
CA GLY A 448 15.08 34.77 7.08
C GLY A 448 16.54 34.58 7.51
N SER A 449 17.44 34.48 6.54
CA SER A 449 18.90 34.52 6.69
C SER A 449 19.45 35.38 5.56
N LEU A 450 20.54 36.11 5.84
CA LEU A 450 21.36 36.75 4.81
C LEU A 450 22.39 35.76 4.27
#